data_AF-A0A4U9HVM7-F1
#
_entry.id   AF-A0A4U9HVM7-F1
#
_cell.length_a   1.000
_cell.length_b   1.000
_cell.length_c   1.000
_cell.angle_alpha   90.00
_cell.angle_beta   90.00
_cell.angle_gamma   90.00
#
_symmetry.space_group_name_H-M   'P 1'
#
loop_
_entity.id
_entity.type
_entity.pdbx_description
1 polymer ?
#
loop_
_entity_poly.entity_id
_entity_poly.type
_entity_poly.pdbx_seq_one_letter_code
_entity_poly.pdbx_strand_id
1 'polypeptide(L)'
;MVVLENQQQVEALTPDIDAMMPLGKMVCVTAPGDEHDFVSRFFCPGEGVAEDPVTGSAHSMLIPYWSEKLGKTALQARQVSPRGGELRCELKGDRVLIGGQAALYLKGTVYLRSH
;
A
#
# COMPACT_ATOMS: atom_id res chain seq x y z
N MET A 1 -7.28 9.49 -1.21
CA MET A 1 -6.65 9.03 0.04
C MET A 1 -7.60 9.38 1.17
N VAL A 2 -7.85 8.43 2.07
CA VAL A 2 -8.64 8.62 3.29
C VAL A 2 -7.70 8.43 4.47
N VAL A 3 -7.68 9.37 5.40
CA VAL A 3 -6.84 9.31 6.60
C VAL A 3 -7.74 9.01 7.79
N LEU A 4 -7.45 7.91 8.49
CA LEU A 4 -8.13 7.48 9.70
C LEU A 4 -7.29 7.84 10.93
N GLU A 5 -7.88 7.69 12.12
CA GLU A 5 -7.27 8.15 13.37
C GLU A 5 -6.13 7.23 13.82
N ASN A 6 -6.25 5.92 13.60
CA ASN A 6 -5.31 4.91 14.08
C ASN A 6 -5.26 3.65 13.22
N GLN A 7 -4.22 2.84 13.45
CA GLN A 7 -3.98 1.58 12.76
C GLN A 7 -5.15 0.60 12.90
N GLN A 8 -5.73 0.47 14.10
CA GLN A 8 -6.86 -0.43 14.34
C GLN A 8 -8.05 -0.13 13.42
N GLN A 9 -8.37 1.14 13.18
CA GLN A 9 -9.45 1.51 12.25
C GLN A 9 -9.16 1.06 10.82
N VAL A 10 -7.91 1.14 10.36
CA VAL A 10 -7.51 0.69 9.00
C VAL A 10 -7.62 -0.83 8.90
N GLU A 11 -7.16 -1.55 9.92
CA GLU A 11 -7.20 -3.02 9.98
C GLU A 11 -8.64 -3.54 10.02
N ALA A 12 -9.53 -2.87 10.77
CA ALA A 12 -10.92 -3.27 10.94
C ALA A 12 -11.81 -3.02 9.69
N LEU A 13 -11.30 -2.35 8.65
CA LEU A 13 -12.09 -2.06 7.46
C LEU A 13 -12.56 -3.34 6.76
N THR A 14 -13.86 -3.39 6.50
CA THR A 14 -14.52 -4.40 5.67
C THR A 14 -15.30 -3.69 4.56
N PRO A 15 -14.60 -3.11 3.56
CA PRO A 15 -15.25 -2.33 2.53
C PRO A 15 -16.12 -3.21 1.63
N ASP A 16 -17.31 -2.70 1.31
CA ASP A 16 -18.13 -3.22 0.24
C ASP A 16 -17.55 -2.75 -1.10
N ILE A 17 -16.74 -3.62 -1.72
CA ILE A 17 -16.03 -3.31 -2.97
C ILE A 17 -17.00 -3.05 -4.12
N ASP A 18 -18.14 -3.75 -4.15
CA ASP A 18 -19.15 -3.58 -5.20
C ASP A 18 -19.82 -2.21 -5.09
N ALA A 19 -20.15 -1.79 -3.86
CA ALA A 19 -20.67 -0.46 -3.59
C ALA A 19 -19.66 0.67 -3.89
N MET A 20 -18.36 0.36 -3.96
CA MET A 20 -17.31 1.31 -4.34
C MET A 20 -17.14 1.46 -5.85
N MET A 21 -17.62 0.52 -6.68
CA MET A 21 -17.46 0.59 -8.14
C MET A 21 -17.96 1.91 -8.76
N PRO A 22 -19.11 2.49 -8.36
CA PRO A 22 -19.59 3.76 -8.91
C PRO A 22 -18.66 4.95 -8.69
N LEU A 23 -17.72 4.86 -7.73
CA LEU A 23 -16.73 5.92 -7.49
C LEU A 23 -15.76 6.09 -8.67
N GLY A 24 -15.56 5.04 -9.48
CA GLY A 24 -14.62 5.03 -10.60
C GLY A 24 -13.18 5.31 -10.18
N LYS A 25 -12.82 5.00 -8.92
CA LYS A 25 -11.54 5.34 -8.31
C LYS A 25 -11.02 4.22 -7.41
N MET A 26 -9.71 4.05 -7.42
CA MET A 26 -9.00 3.29 -6.39
C MET A 26 -8.92 4.10 -5.09
N VAL A 27 -8.95 3.41 -3.95
CA VAL A 27 -9.02 4.05 -2.63
C VAL A 27 -7.87 3.57 -1.77
N CYS A 28 -6.95 4.49 -1.48
CA CYS A 28 -5.95 4.32 -0.44
C CYS A 28 -6.49 4.82 0.90
N VAL A 29 -6.41 3.99 1.93
CA VAL A 29 -6.73 4.35 3.32
C VAL A 29 -5.47 4.25 4.17
N THR A 30 -5.23 5.18 5.07
CA THR A 30 -3.98 5.27 5.85
C THR A 30 -4.22 5.85 7.25
N ALA A 31 -3.33 5.55 8.19
CA ALA A 31 -3.34 6.09 9.54
C ALA A 31 -1.92 6.04 10.14
N PRO A 32 -1.66 6.72 11.28
CA PRO A 32 -0.43 6.48 12.04
C PRO A 32 -0.33 5.00 12.42
N GLY A 33 0.88 4.45 12.36
CA GLY A 33 1.14 3.08 12.80
C GLY A 33 1.50 3.03 14.28
N ASP A 34 1.30 1.88 14.89
CA ASP A 34 1.67 1.65 16.30
C ASP A 34 3.18 1.34 16.42
N GLU A 35 3.69 0.49 15.52
CA GLU A 35 5.11 0.09 15.44
C GLU A 35 5.84 0.70 14.22
N HIS A 36 5.08 1.25 13.28
CA HIS A 36 5.56 1.84 12.03
C HIS A 36 5.19 3.33 12.00
N ASP A 37 5.87 4.14 11.18
CA ASP A 37 5.51 5.56 11.08
C ASP A 37 4.08 5.74 10.52
N PHE A 38 3.67 4.88 9.59
CA PHE A 38 2.29 4.82 9.11
C PHE A 38 1.90 3.45 8.56
N VAL A 39 0.59 3.20 8.50
CA VAL A 39 0.01 2.02 7.85
C VAL A 39 -0.91 2.40 6.70
N SER A 40 -1.16 1.47 5.78
CA SER A 40 -2.13 1.68 4.70
C SER A 40 -2.82 0.39 4.23
N ARG A 41 -3.94 0.57 3.53
CA ARG A 41 -4.62 -0.44 2.68
C ARG A 41 -5.01 0.21 1.36
N PHE A 42 -5.10 -0.60 0.31
CA PHE A 42 -5.36 -0.10 -1.04
C PHE A 42 -6.41 -0.96 -1.76
N PHE A 43 -7.57 -0.36 -2.03
CA PHE A 43 -8.70 -1.01 -2.65
C PHE A 43 -8.83 -0.61 -4.12
N CYS A 44 -9.05 -1.60 -4.97
CA CYS A 44 -9.13 -1.47 -6.43
C CYS A 44 -10.48 -2.00 -6.95
N PRO A 45 -11.58 -1.24 -6.79
CA PRO A 45 -12.89 -1.65 -7.30
C PRO A 45 -12.85 -1.86 -8.81
N GLY A 46 -13.38 -3.00 -9.28
CA GLY A 46 -13.44 -3.34 -10.72
C GLY A 46 -12.18 -3.95 -11.33
N GLU A 47 -11.09 -4.07 -10.56
CA GLU A 47 -9.85 -4.73 -11.02
C GLU A 47 -9.84 -6.23 -10.70
N GLY A 48 -8.92 -6.96 -11.33
CA GLY A 48 -8.75 -8.41 -11.08
C GLY A 48 -8.31 -8.78 -9.66
N VAL A 49 -7.88 -7.79 -8.86
CA VAL A 49 -7.55 -7.92 -7.45
C VAL A 49 -8.25 -6.79 -6.68
N ALA A 50 -9.24 -7.12 -5.86
CA ALA A 50 -10.07 -6.15 -5.15
C ALA A 50 -9.31 -5.34 -4.09
N GLU A 51 -8.33 -5.95 -3.43
CA GLU A 51 -7.40 -5.30 -2.51
C GLU A 51 -5.98 -5.69 -2.89
N ASP A 52 -5.17 -4.72 -3.30
CA ASP A 52 -3.78 -4.96 -3.65
C ASP A 52 -2.98 -5.24 -2.36
N PRO A 53 -2.24 -6.36 -2.27
CA PRO A 53 -1.51 -6.68 -1.07
C PRO A 53 -0.42 -5.67 -0.69
N VAL A 54 0.31 -5.12 -1.67
CA VAL A 54 1.37 -4.10 -1.48
C VAL A 54 1.46 -3.20 -2.71
N THR A 55 1.06 -1.93 -2.58
CA THR A 55 0.93 -0.99 -3.68
C THR A 55 2.06 0.04 -3.66
N GLY A 56 3.14 -0.23 -4.40
CA GLY A 56 4.30 0.67 -4.47
C GLY A 56 3.95 2.07 -5.00
N SER A 57 3.06 2.17 -5.99
CA SER A 57 2.67 3.45 -6.59
C SER A 57 1.93 4.38 -5.62
N ALA A 58 1.14 3.84 -4.69
CA ALA A 58 0.42 4.63 -3.69
C ALA A 58 1.38 5.44 -2.79
N HIS A 59 2.61 4.95 -2.60
CA HIS A 59 3.63 5.60 -1.78
C HIS A 59 4.16 6.90 -2.38
N SER A 60 3.92 7.16 -3.67
CA SER A 60 4.17 8.49 -4.26
C SER A 60 3.37 9.61 -3.59
N MET A 61 2.20 9.30 -3.04
CA MET A 61 1.39 10.25 -2.28
C MET A 61 1.54 10.09 -0.76
N LEU A 62 1.68 8.85 -0.26
CA LEU A 62 1.77 8.59 1.18
C LEU A 62 3.08 9.13 1.79
N ILE A 63 4.21 8.98 1.09
CA ILE A 63 5.51 9.38 1.64
C ILE A 63 5.58 10.89 1.88
N PRO A 64 5.25 11.78 0.91
CA PRO A 64 5.24 13.22 1.17
C PRO A 64 4.27 13.61 2.29
N TYR A 65 3.06 13.03 2.29
CA TYR A 65 2.04 13.33 3.29
C TYR A 65 2.49 13.00 4.72
N TRP A 66 3.00 11.78 4.94
CA TRP A 66 3.46 11.36 6.26
C TRP A 66 4.80 12.00 6.65
N SER A 67 5.66 12.28 5.68
CA SER A 67 6.90 13.01 5.90
C SER A 67 6.65 14.40 6.47
N GLU A 68 5.70 15.14 5.88
CA GLU A 68 5.27 16.45 6.36
C GLU A 68 4.61 16.35 7.74
N LYS A 69 3.70 15.39 7.94
CA LYS A 69 2.99 15.20 9.20
C LYS A 69 3.90 14.84 10.37
N LEU A 70 4.93 14.03 10.14
CA LEU A 70 5.82 13.51 11.18
C LEU A 70 7.13 14.30 11.30
N GLY A 71 7.43 15.19 10.35
CA GLY A 71 8.69 15.92 10.30
C GLY A 71 9.90 15.02 10.04
N LYS A 72 9.72 13.93 9.28
CA LYS A 72 10.76 12.93 8.99
C LYS A 72 10.89 12.67 7.51
N THR A 73 12.10 12.49 7.00
CA THR A 73 12.33 12.12 5.58
C THR A 73 12.47 10.62 5.39
N ALA A 74 13.05 9.90 6.35
CA ALA A 74 13.09 8.44 6.37
C ALA A 74 11.91 7.90 7.20
N LEU A 75 11.14 6.99 6.62
CA LEU A 75 9.89 6.46 7.18
C LEU A 75 9.84 4.93 7.04
N GLN A 76 9.25 4.28 8.03
CA GLN A 76 8.86 2.87 7.95
C GLN A 76 7.35 2.77 7.77
N ALA A 77 6.92 2.06 6.72
CA ALA A 77 5.52 1.90 6.38
C ALA A 77 5.14 0.42 6.36
N ARG A 78 3.87 0.14 6.64
CA ARG A 78 3.30 -1.20 6.47
C ARG A 78 1.97 -1.15 5.74
N GLN A 79 1.83 -1.92 4.67
CA GLN A 79 0.53 -2.17 4.07
C GLN A 79 -0.12 -3.33 4.81
N VAL A 80 -1.16 -3.05 5.59
CA VAL A 80 -1.85 -4.00 6.48
C VAL A 80 -2.99 -4.73 5.74
N SER A 81 -2.71 -5.17 4.53
CA SER A 81 -3.57 -6.12 3.81
C SER A 81 -3.49 -7.52 4.46
N PRO A 82 -4.38 -8.47 4.11
CA PRO A 82 -4.32 -9.84 4.66
C PRO A 82 -2.97 -10.54 4.48
N ARG A 83 -2.23 -10.24 3.39
CA ARG A 83 -0.87 -10.76 3.16
C ARG A 83 0.19 -9.93 3.88
N GLY A 84 -0.06 -8.63 4.02
CA GLY A 84 0.89 -7.69 4.59
C GLY A 84 2.05 -7.34 3.67
N GLY A 85 2.73 -6.24 3.99
CA GLY A 85 4.05 -5.92 3.45
C GLY A 85 4.68 -4.71 4.11
N GLU A 86 5.96 -4.82 4.41
CA GLU A 86 6.78 -3.75 4.99
C GLU A 86 7.55 -3.01 3.92
N LEU A 87 7.61 -1.68 4.05
CA LEU A 87 8.30 -0.80 3.13
C LEU A 87 9.18 0.19 3.91
N ARG A 88 10.45 0.26 3.51
CA ARG A 88 11.35 1.37 3.85
C ARG A 88 11.14 2.49 2.84
N CYS A 89 10.90 3.69 3.34
CA CYS A 89 10.53 4.84 2.53
C CYS A 89 11.47 6.01 2.79
N GLU A 90 11.75 6.81 1.76
CA GLU A 90 12.53 8.04 1.88
C GLU A 90 11.94 9.14 0.99
N LEU A 91 11.69 10.32 1.56
CA LEU A 91 11.44 11.54 0.81
C LEU A 91 12.78 12.23 0.51
N LYS A 92 13.14 12.33 -0.76
CA LYS A 92 14.40 12.91 -1.24
C LYS A 92 14.11 14.08 -2.18
N GLY A 93 13.85 15.24 -1.60
CA GLY A 93 13.49 16.44 -2.36
C GLY A 93 12.15 16.25 -3.07
N ASP A 94 12.17 16.23 -4.41
CA ASP A 94 11.01 16.02 -5.28
C ASP A 94 10.76 14.54 -5.63
N ARG A 95 11.55 13.62 -5.06
CA ARG A 95 11.45 12.17 -5.32
C ARG A 95 11.11 11.39 -4.07
N VAL A 96 10.47 10.24 -4.29
CA VAL A 96 10.24 9.22 -3.27
C VAL A 96 11.03 7.96 -3.60
N LEU A 97 11.65 7.36 -2.59
CA LEU A 97 12.31 6.06 -2.69
C LEU A 97 11.53 5.05 -1.85
N ILE A 98 11.35 3.86 -2.39
CA ILE A 98 10.73 2.73 -1.69
C ILE A 98 11.67 1.53 -1.78
N GLY A 99 11.76 0.77 -0.70
CA GLY A 99 12.53 -0.46 -0.62
C GLY A 99 11.79 -1.50 0.21
N GLY A 100 11.74 -2.74 -0.28
CA GLY A 100 11.18 -3.88 0.43
C GLY A 100 12.16 -5.05 0.41
N GLN A 101 11.85 -6.11 1.16
CA GLN A 101 12.52 -7.40 0.99
C GLN A 101 11.72 -8.25 0.01
N ALA A 102 12.41 -9.04 -0.81
CA ALA A 102 11.79 -9.99 -1.73
C ALA A 102 12.23 -11.41 -1.37
N ALA A 103 11.31 -12.35 -1.46
CA ALA A 103 11.57 -13.77 -1.27
C ALA A 103 11.20 -14.54 -2.55
N LEU A 104 12.10 -15.39 -3.01
CA LEU A 104 11.86 -16.23 -4.19
C LEU A 104 10.92 -17.38 -3.80
N TYR A 105 9.69 -17.35 -4.32
CA TYR A 105 8.72 -18.43 -4.10
C TYR A 105 8.98 -19.64 -5.00
N LEU A 106 9.20 -19.40 -6.30
CA LEU A 106 9.39 -20.46 -7.27
C LEU A 106 10.28 -19.99 -8.42
N LYS A 107 11.11 -20.90 -8.93
CA LYS A 107 11.88 -20.75 -10.16
C LYS A 107 11.62 -21.94 -11.07
N GLY A 108 11.27 -21.70 -12.33
CA GLY A 108 10.95 -22.76 -13.30
C GLY A 108 11.10 -22.29 -14.74
N THR A 109 10.76 -23.17 -15.69
CA THR A 109 10.75 -22.88 -17.14
C THR A 109 9.36 -23.15 -17.69
N VAL A 110 8.83 -22.23 -18.50
CA VAL A 110 7.54 -22.40 -19.18
C VAL A 110 7.81 -22.77 -20.64
N TYR A 111 7.32 -23.92 -21.08
CA TYR A 111 7.40 -24.35 -22.47
C TYR A 111 6.09 -23.99 -23.19
N LEU A 112 6.19 -23.27 -24.30
CA LEU A 112 5.05 -22.92 -25.14
C LEU A 112 4.95 -23.90 -26.31
N ARG A 113 3.73 -24.21 -26.76
CA ARG A 113 3.50 -25.10 -27.90
C ARG A 113 3.96 -24.39 -29.19
N SER A 114 4.85 -25.03 -29.94
CA SER A 114 5.15 -24.64 -31.33
C SER A 114 4.10 -25.27 -32.25
N HIS A 115 3.66 -24.53 -33.28
CA HIS A 115 2.64 -24.95 -34.26
C HIS A 115 2.91 -26.31 -34.89
#